data_AF-A0A9D0ZHA8-F1
#
_entry.id   AF-A0A9D0ZHA8-F1
#
_cell.length_a   1.000
_cell.length_b   1.000
_cell.length_c   1.000
_cell.angle_alpha   90.00
_cell.angle_beta   90.00
_cell.angle_gamma   90.00
#
_symmetry.space_group_name_H-M   'P 1'
#
loop_
_entity.id
_entity.type
_entity.pdbx_description
1 polymer ?
#
loop_
_entity_poly.entity_id
_entity_poly.type
_entity_poly.pdbx_seq_one_letter_code
_entity_poly.pdbx_strand_id
1 'polypeptide(L)'
;MVLYHLSTTYQLLYCIAHRLSRHPDEEAGLFMVEYIWPETQRDKLLQKLQKTGWFSFVRLIPENQFKLRRGNALTESSTPEEIQSVIRSVCICMEKWLHLDLSSFSKIYIGSDQWSFGIYCLANRIPHVYIEDASGMLSQRKRYMQITKEINLTNYVISEFLHGAGTSEYETARLCDMRNFVEGFTDEKAENFSIYDALKYEIPGRVPEILAFYGATPVTVTKRLPVCIYMTQFLKTMAVKDLDVQEQITTLLVDYFASDCKLVIKPHPKDIWLNYRRIFPGAEILPCRLNAELLPFVFSHPVQRVLTASSTSVGGMAPFAGEVYAFTTEIETGYERLHAYYVAAFLLLKLATSEDTPLALTLSEVQQTQLYHFLKILHVPIQARGLPVYVTGNPALQEADFQKNILLLVGDSGEESLTSLPFTTCLPPDKSIIWAHAEVCPEEGSLLTETSYNLYLVIEKKQLHGPLPVFCTKRVLRYSKAVLSIEAKIFSKTEKESRTAL
;
A
#
# COMPACT_ATOMS: atom_id res chain seq x y z
N MET A 1 -35.41 -3.75 16.57
CA MET A 1 -34.36 -4.60 15.99
C MET A 1 -33.88 -3.94 14.72
N VAL A 2 -32.57 -3.78 14.55
CA VAL A 2 -31.96 -3.26 13.33
C VAL A 2 -31.45 -4.40 12.45
N LEU A 3 -31.35 -4.17 11.14
CA LEU A 3 -30.81 -5.13 10.18
C LEU A 3 -29.61 -4.55 9.46
N TYR A 4 -28.50 -5.29 9.42
CA TYR A 4 -27.33 -4.96 8.64
C TYR A 4 -27.20 -5.89 7.43
N HIS A 5 -26.72 -5.35 6.32
CA HIS A 5 -26.27 -6.07 5.15
C HIS A 5 -24.85 -5.63 4.80
N LEU A 6 -23.99 -6.59 4.43
CA LEU A 6 -22.63 -6.32 4.00
C LEU A 6 -22.18 -7.19 2.82
N SER A 7 -21.23 -6.63 2.09
CA SER A 7 -20.67 -7.17 0.85
C SER A 7 -19.14 -7.23 0.83
N THR A 8 -18.47 -6.58 1.78
CA THR A 8 -17.00 -6.54 1.90
C THR A 8 -16.53 -6.82 3.32
N THR A 9 -15.26 -7.18 3.49
CA THR A 9 -14.65 -7.33 4.83
C THR A 9 -14.51 -6.00 5.56
N TYR A 10 -14.42 -4.87 4.83
CA TYR A 10 -14.49 -3.52 5.41
C TYR A 10 -15.85 -3.29 6.07
N GLN A 11 -16.93 -3.58 5.34
CA GLN A 11 -18.29 -3.44 5.86
C GLN A 11 -18.59 -4.37 7.04
N LEU A 12 -17.93 -5.54 7.14
CA LEU A 12 -18.02 -6.36 8.35
C LEU A 12 -17.52 -5.63 9.58
N LEU A 13 -16.32 -5.06 9.51
CA LEU A 13 -15.80 -4.24 10.61
C LEU A 13 -16.68 -3.02 10.86
N TYR A 14 -17.15 -2.36 9.80
CA TYR A 14 -18.04 -1.21 9.88
C TYR A 14 -19.33 -1.54 10.64
N CYS A 15 -20.02 -2.62 10.26
CA CYS A 15 -21.26 -3.08 10.89
C CYS A 15 -21.01 -3.49 12.35
N ILE A 16 -19.89 -4.16 12.65
CA ILE A 16 -19.53 -4.52 14.03
C ILE A 16 -19.34 -3.25 14.87
N ALA A 17 -18.51 -2.32 14.40
CA ALA A 17 -18.21 -1.08 15.12
C ALA A 17 -19.48 -0.22 15.32
N HIS A 18 -20.25 -0.03 14.26
CA HIS A 18 -21.48 0.77 14.28
C HIS A 18 -22.56 0.13 15.15
N ARG A 19 -22.78 -1.18 15.06
CA ARG A 19 -23.70 -1.89 15.95
C ARG A 19 -23.30 -1.69 17.40
N LEU A 20 -22.03 -1.91 17.72
CA LEU A 20 -21.55 -1.87 19.10
C LEU A 20 -21.59 -0.46 19.69
N SER A 21 -21.44 0.58 18.87
CA SER A 21 -21.40 1.96 19.35
C SER A 21 -22.75 2.68 19.28
N ARG A 22 -23.57 2.42 18.26
CA ARG A 22 -24.83 3.15 18.02
C ARG A 22 -26.09 2.35 18.36
N HIS A 23 -25.99 1.03 18.43
CA HIS A 23 -27.10 0.14 18.76
C HIS A 23 -26.70 -0.90 19.84
N PRO A 24 -26.11 -0.49 20.98
CA PRO A 24 -25.62 -1.43 21.98
C PRO A 24 -26.75 -2.26 22.63
N ASP A 25 -27.92 -1.66 22.80
CA ASP A 25 -29.07 -2.23 23.52
C ASP A 25 -30.17 -2.76 22.57
N GLU A 26 -30.03 -2.56 21.27
CA GLU A 26 -30.98 -3.09 20.29
C GLU A 26 -30.54 -4.46 19.78
N GLU A 27 -31.51 -5.35 19.55
CA GLU A 27 -31.26 -6.54 18.76
C GLU A 27 -30.83 -6.16 17.34
N ALA A 28 -29.86 -6.89 16.80
CA ALA A 28 -29.31 -6.64 15.47
C ALA A 28 -29.22 -7.94 14.66
N GLY A 29 -29.75 -7.93 13.44
CA GLY A 29 -29.56 -9.01 12.47
C GLY A 29 -28.45 -8.68 11.48
N LEU A 30 -27.77 -9.70 10.97
CA LEU A 30 -26.74 -9.53 9.94
C LEU A 30 -26.97 -10.43 8.72
N PHE A 31 -27.07 -9.82 7.55
CA PHE A 31 -26.95 -10.48 6.26
C PHE A 31 -25.58 -10.23 5.66
N MET A 32 -25.01 -11.30 5.09
CA MET A 32 -23.66 -11.29 4.57
C MET A 32 -23.64 -12.03 3.24
N VAL A 33 -23.12 -11.38 2.19
CA VAL A 33 -22.92 -12.09 0.92
C VAL A 33 -21.90 -13.21 1.09
N GLU A 34 -22.14 -14.35 0.47
CA GLU A 34 -21.30 -15.54 0.70
C GLU A 34 -19.83 -15.36 0.28
N TYR A 35 -19.51 -14.45 -0.65
CA TYR A 35 -18.16 -14.32 -1.21
C TYR A 35 -17.15 -13.58 -0.33
N ILE A 36 -17.57 -12.95 0.77
CA ILE A 36 -16.63 -12.20 1.62
C ILE A 36 -15.57 -13.12 2.25
N TRP A 37 -15.84 -14.42 2.29
CA TRP A 37 -14.96 -15.43 2.86
C TRP A 37 -14.90 -16.69 1.98
N PRO A 38 -13.74 -17.37 1.87
CA PRO A 38 -13.61 -18.62 1.15
C PRO A 38 -14.56 -19.65 1.71
N GLU A 39 -15.18 -20.43 0.81
CA GLU A 39 -16.15 -21.46 1.12
C GLU A 39 -15.71 -22.38 2.26
N THR A 40 -14.45 -22.85 2.22
CA THR A 40 -13.85 -23.74 3.22
C THR A 40 -13.75 -23.15 4.63
N GLN A 41 -13.97 -21.84 4.80
CA GLN A 41 -13.84 -21.14 6.07
C GLN A 41 -15.13 -20.40 6.49
N ARG A 42 -16.18 -20.38 5.65
CA ARG A 42 -17.43 -19.64 5.91
C ARG A 42 -18.12 -20.10 7.19
N ASP A 43 -18.29 -21.41 7.37
CA ASP A 43 -19.00 -21.94 8.54
C ASP A 43 -18.29 -21.61 9.85
N LYS A 44 -16.94 -21.66 9.85
CA LYS A 44 -16.13 -21.26 10.99
C LYS A 44 -16.29 -19.78 11.32
N LEU A 45 -16.35 -18.91 10.30
CA LEU A 45 -16.61 -17.48 10.48
C LEU A 45 -18.02 -17.24 11.05
N LEU A 46 -19.04 -17.90 10.52
CA LEU A 46 -20.41 -17.77 11.01
C LEU A 46 -20.54 -18.19 12.47
N GLN A 47 -19.99 -19.36 12.82
CA GLN A 47 -19.98 -19.84 14.21
C GLN A 47 -19.22 -18.86 15.11
N LYS A 48 -18.11 -18.27 14.62
CA LYS A 48 -17.36 -17.27 15.36
C LYS A 48 -18.19 -16.01 15.61
N LEU A 49 -18.87 -15.49 14.59
CA LEU A 49 -19.76 -14.32 14.70
C LEU A 49 -20.95 -14.59 15.62
N GLN A 50 -21.59 -15.75 15.54
CA GLN A 50 -22.70 -16.10 16.42
C GLN A 50 -22.26 -16.16 17.89
N LYS A 51 -21.06 -16.70 18.16
CA LYS A 51 -20.50 -16.79 19.52
C LYS A 51 -20.17 -15.44 20.15
N THR A 52 -19.99 -14.36 19.38
CA THR A 52 -19.75 -13.04 19.97
C THR A 52 -21.01 -12.44 20.60
N GLY A 53 -22.20 -12.89 20.19
CA GLY A 53 -23.47 -12.31 20.60
C GLY A 53 -23.70 -10.88 20.07
N TRP A 54 -22.89 -10.39 19.13
CA TRP A 54 -23.06 -9.05 18.55
C TRP A 54 -24.31 -8.95 17.67
N PHE A 55 -24.75 -10.08 17.11
CA PHE A 55 -25.92 -10.15 16.25
C PHE A 55 -26.81 -11.31 16.71
N SER A 56 -28.11 -11.08 16.82
CA SER A 56 -29.11 -12.08 17.20
C SER A 56 -29.21 -13.19 16.15
N PHE A 57 -28.95 -12.87 14.88
CA PHE A 57 -28.77 -13.85 13.83
C PHE A 57 -27.75 -13.37 12.79
N VAL A 58 -27.12 -14.33 12.12
CA VAL A 58 -26.24 -14.10 10.97
C VAL A 58 -26.65 -15.05 9.86
N ARG A 59 -26.97 -14.54 8.66
CA ARG A 59 -27.40 -15.33 7.50
C ARG A 59 -26.57 -15.01 6.27
N LEU A 60 -26.18 -16.06 5.54
CA LEU A 60 -25.49 -15.94 4.26
C LEU A 60 -26.46 -15.79 3.10
N ILE A 61 -26.28 -14.75 2.30
CA ILE A 61 -27.00 -14.58 1.04
C ILE A 61 -26.32 -15.46 -0.02
N PRO A 62 -27.04 -16.41 -0.65
CA PRO A 62 -26.49 -17.36 -1.62
C PRO A 62 -26.42 -16.74 -3.02
N GLU A 63 -25.59 -15.71 -3.17
CA GLU A 63 -25.41 -14.95 -4.40
C GLU A 63 -25.06 -15.82 -5.63
N ASN A 64 -24.33 -16.93 -5.46
CA ASN A 64 -24.06 -17.90 -6.53
C ASN A 64 -25.35 -18.49 -7.08
N GLN A 65 -26.23 -18.91 -6.19
CA GLN A 65 -27.51 -19.51 -6.58
C GLN A 65 -28.41 -18.47 -7.24
N PHE A 66 -28.36 -17.22 -6.77
CA PHE A 66 -29.11 -16.13 -7.39
C PHE A 66 -28.56 -15.78 -8.77
N LYS A 67 -27.24 -15.73 -8.95
CA LYS A 67 -26.61 -15.50 -10.26
C LYS A 67 -27.02 -16.54 -11.31
N LEU A 68 -27.21 -17.80 -10.93
CA LEU A 68 -27.67 -18.85 -11.85
C LEU A 68 -29.15 -18.69 -12.25
N ARG A 69 -29.94 -17.94 -11.46
CA ARG A 69 -31.40 -17.81 -11.63
C ARG A 69 -31.85 -16.42 -12.06
N ARG A 70 -30.95 -15.42 -12.09
CA ARG A 70 -31.27 -14.02 -12.41
C ARG A 70 -31.58 -13.78 -13.89
N GLY A 71 -31.34 -14.77 -14.77
CA GLY A 71 -31.55 -14.65 -16.21
C GLY A 71 -30.32 -14.16 -16.96
N ASN A 72 -30.54 -13.45 -18.08
CA ASN A 72 -29.50 -13.02 -19.00
C ASN A 72 -28.50 -12.05 -18.37
N ALA A 73 -27.26 -12.12 -18.82
CA ALA A 73 -26.27 -11.08 -18.51
C ALA A 73 -26.66 -9.77 -19.21
N LEU A 74 -26.70 -8.68 -18.45
CA LEU A 74 -26.94 -7.34 -19.00
C LEU A 74 -25.64 -6.69 -19.49
N THR A 75 -25.78 -5.82 -20.49
CA THR A 75 -24.73 -4.93 -20.99
C THR A 75 -25.21 -3.48 -20.93
N GLU A 76 -24.33 -2.53 -21.21
CA GLU A 76 -24.69 -1.10 -21.26
C GLU A 76 -25.69 -0.75 -22.37
N SER A 77 -25.88 -1.64 -23.34
CA SER A 77 -26.87 -1.50 -24.41
C SER A 77 -28.20 -2.19 -24.12
N SER A 78 -28.35 -2.81 -22.94
CA SER A 78 -29.59 -3.50 -22.56
C SER A 78 -30.76 -2.52 -22.44
N THR A 79 -31.95 -2.94 -22.88
CA THR A 79 -33.14 -2.08 -22.82
C THR A 79 -33.71 -2.03 -21.40
N PRO A 80 -34.50 -0.99 -21.06
CA PRO A 80 -35.20 -0.92 -19.77
C PRO A 80 -36.00 -2.18 -19.43
N GLU A 81 -36.65 -2.81 -20.41
CA GLU A 81 -37.45 -4.03 -20.24
C GLU A 81 -36.58 -5.24 -19.87
N GLU A 82 -35.41 -5.37 -20.51
CA GLU A 82 -34.43 -6.43 -20.17
C GLU A 82 -33.90 -6.25 -18.75
N ILE A 83 -33.55 -5.01 -18.39
CA ILE A 83 -33.05 -4.67 -17.05
C ILE A 83 -34.12 -4.99 -15.99
N GLN A 84 -35.36 -4.57 -16.22
CA GLN A 84 -36.49 -4.85 -15.31
C GLN A 84 -36.77 -6.36 -15.17
N SER A 85 -36.64 -7.13 -16.25
CA SER A 85 -36.81 -8.58 -16.22
C SER A 85 -35.78 -9.27 -15.31
N VAL A 86 -34.52 -8.86 -15.39
CA VAL A 86 -33.44 -9.36 -14.52
C VAL A 86 -33.67 -8.92 -13.07
N ILE A 87 -34.04 -7.65 -12.83
CA ILE A 87 -34.36 -7.15 -11.48
C ILE A 87 -35.51 -7.96 -10.86
N ARG A 88 -36.58 -8.23 -11.61
CA ARG A 88 -37.70 -9.06 -11.15
C ARG A 88 -37.24 -10.46 -10.76
N SER A 89 -36.35 -11.06 -11.53
CA SER A 89 -35.79 -12.39 -11.25
C SER A 89 -34.95 -12.39 -9.96
N VAL A 90 -34.12 -11.35 -9.76
CA VAL A 90 -33.38 -11.14 -8.50
C VAL A 90 -34.35 -10.99 -7.32
N CYS A 91 -35.41 -10.20 -7.46
CA CYS A 91 -36.40 -9.99 -6.41
C CYS A 91 -37.12 -11.28 -6.03
N ILE A 92 -37.55 -12.09 -7.01
CA ILE A 92 -38.19 -13.39 -6.76
C ILE A 92 -37.24 -14.33 -6.00
N CYS A 93 -35.95 -14.34 -6.36
CA CYS A 93 -34.97 -15.15 -5.66
C CYS A 93 -34.76 -14.68 -4.21
N MET A 94 -34.66 -13.37 -4.00
CA MET A 94 -34.52 -12.79 -2.66
C MET A 94 -35.75 -13.05 -1.79
N GLU A 95 -36.95 -12.81 -2.29
CA GLU A 95 -38.20 -13.01 -1.55
C GLU A 95 -38.36 -14.46 -1.10
N LYS A 96 -38.06 -15.41 -2.00
CA LYS A 96 -38.07 -16.85 -1.68
C LYS A 96 -37.03 -17.27 -0.65
N TRP A 97 -35.95 -16.51 -0.47
CA TRP A 97 -34.91 -16.82 0.52
C TRP A 97 -35.12 -16.07 1.83
N LEU A 98 -35.58 -14.81 1.77
CA LEU A 98 -35.59 -13.88 2.88
C LEU A 98 -36.44 -14.39 4.04
N HIS A 99 -37.67 -14.84 3.78
CA HIS A 99 -38.62 -15.35 4.78
C HIS A 99 -38.71 -14.47 6.05
N LEU A 100 -38.59 -13.16 5.89
CA LEU A 100 -38.64 -12.16 6.96
C LEU A 100 -39.43 -10.95 6.47
N ASP A 101 -40.21 -10.36 7.36
CA ASP A 101 -40.89 -9.10 7.11
C ASP A 101 -39.94 -7.94 7.37
N LEU A 102 -39.50 -7.25 6.33
CA LEU A 102 -38.57 -6.13 6.45
C LEU A 102 -39.17 -4.92 7.18
N SER A 103 -40.50 -4.80 7.23
CA SER A 103 -41.16 -3.70 7.95
C SER A 103 -41.06 -3.85 9.48
N SER A 104 -40.69 -5.03 9.97
CA SER A 104 -40.47 -5.29 11.40
C SER A 104 -39.16 -4.70 11.94
N PHE A 105 -38.23 -4.31 11.06
CA PHE A 105 -36.96 -3.71 11.47
C PHE A 105 -37.10 -2.19 11.62
N SER A 106 -36.59 -1.65 12.73
CA SER A 106 -36.60 -0.19 12.99
C SER A 106 -35.72 0.56 11.99
N LYS A 107 -34.63 -0.06 11.54
CA LYS A 107 -33.71 0.50 10.56
C LYS A 107 -32.98 -0.61 9.80
N ILE A 108 -32.78 -0.39 8.50
CA ILE A 108 -32.04 -1.30 7.61
C ILE A 108 -30.80 -0.58 7.11
N TYR A 109 -29.64 -1.18 7.31
CA TYR A 109 -28.35 -0.67 6.89
C TYR A 109 -27.81 -1.55 5.77
N ILE A 110 -27.49 -0.97 4.62
CA ILE A 110 -27.06 -1.71 3.43
C ILE A 110 -25.68 -1.23 3.02
N GLY A 111 -24.68 -2.08 3.24
CA GLY A 111 -23.40 -1.98 2.58
C GLY A 111 -23.49 -2.49 1.15
N SER A 112 -23.15 -1.64 0.18
CA SER A 112 -23.17 -1.96 -1.25
C SER A 112 -24.55 -2.43 -1.73
N ASP A 113 -25.43 -1.47 -2.00
CA ASP A 113 -26.79 -1.69 -2.49
C ASP A 113 -26.88 -2.25 -3.93
N GLN A 114 -25.74 -2.44 -4.61
CA GLN A 114 -25.65 -3.10 -5.91
C GLN A 114 -25.71 -4.63 -5.87
N TRP A 115 -25.79 -5.27 -4.70
CA TRP A 115 -25.91 -6.74 -4.57
C TRP A 115 -27.36 -7.17 -4.36
N SER A 116 -27.66 -8.47 -4.37
CA SER A 116 -29.04 -8.96 -4.53
C SER A 116 -30.00 -8.42 -3.47
N PHE A 117 -29.58 -8.31 -2.20
CA PHE A 117 -30.40 -7.71 -1.14
C PHE A 117 -30.61 -6.21 -1.32
N GLY A 118 -29.55 -5.48 -1.72
CA GLY A 118 -29.64 -4.06 -2.04
C GLY A 118 -30.54 -3.78 -3.24
N ILE A 119 -30.36 -4.51 -4.33
CA ILE A 119 -31.21 -4.47 -5.52
C ILE A 119 -32.66 -4.73 -5.14
N TYR A 120 -32.92 -5.74 -4.31
CA TYR A 120 -34.27 -6.03 -3.81
C TYR A 120 -34.85 -4.84 -3.04
N CYS A 121 -34.08 -4.22 -2.15
CA CYS A 121 -34.54 -3.05 -1.38
C CYS A 121 -34.81 -1.84 -2.28
N LEU A 122 -33.92 -1.54 -3.23
CA LEU A 122 -34.08 -0.45 -4.20
C LEU A 122 -35.30 -0.67 -5.10
N ALA A 123 -35.45 -1.86 -5.67
CA ALA A 123 -36.54 -2.18 -6.59
C ALA A 123 -37.92 -2.14 -5.90
N ASN A 124 -37.98 -2.50 -4.62
CA ASN A 124 -39.20 -2.45 -3.81
C ASN A 124 -39.34 -1.15 -3.00
N ARG A 125 -38.47 -0.15 -3.24
CA ARG A 125 -38.51 1.17 -2.60
C ARG A 125 -38.47 1.12 -1.08
N ILE A 126 -37.73 0.16 -0.53
CA ILE A 126 -37.58 -0.04 0.92
C ILE A 126 -36.63 1.03 1.46
N PRO A 127 -37.08 1.90 2.40
CA PRO A 127 -36.21 2.89 3.03
C PRO A 127 -35.06 2.22 3.78
N HIS A 128 -33.83 2.71 3.56
CA HIS A 128 -32.65 2.15 4.20
C HIS A 128 -31.55 3.19 4.39
N VAL A 129 -30.49 2.84 5.10
CA VAL A 129 -29.27 3.64 5.21
C VAL A 129 -28.17 2.96 4.41
N TYR A 130 -27.54 3.72 3.52
CA TYR A 130 -26.40 3.25 2.75
C TYR A 130 -25.13 3.27 3.62
N ILE A 131 -24.28 2.25 3.50
CA ILE A 131 -22.95 2.21 4.10
C ILE A 131 -21.91 2.18 2.97
N GLU A 132 -20.92 3.07 3.05
CA GLU A 132 -19.83 3.12 2.07
C GLU A 132 -19.03 1.81 1.96
N ASP A 133 -18.42 1.57 0.79
CA ASP A 133 -17.66 0.34 0.51
C ASP A 133 -16.26 0.31 1.15
N ALA A 134 -15.68 1.49 1.28
CA ALA A 134 -14.38 1.79 1.87
C ALA A 134 -14.38 3.25 2.31
N SER A 135 -13.46 3.62 3.20
CA SER A 135 -13.38 4.98 3.74
C SER A 135 -13.24 6.03 2.63
N GLY A 136 -14.18 6.97 2.58
CA GLY A 136 -14.21 8.06 1.60
C GLY A 136 -14.75 7.67 0.22
N MET A 137 -15.18 6.42 0.02
CA MET A 137 -15.60 5.91 -1.29
C MET A 137 -16.90 6.56 -1.78
N LEU A 138 -17.73 7.10 -0.88
CA LEU A 138 -18.94 7.83 -1.25
C LEU A 138 -18.62 9.02 -2.19
N SER A 139 -17.57 9.78 -1.88
CA SER A 139 -17.10 10.91 -2.71
C SER A 139 -16.46 10.49 -4.04
N GLN A 140 -16.25 9.18 -4.25
CA GLN A 140 -15.56 8.60 -5.40
C GLN A 140 -16.47 7.66 -6.20
N ARG A 141 -17.78 7.90 -6.24
CA ARG A 141 -18.77 7.03 -6.91
C ARG A 141 -18.35 6.56 -8.31
N LYS A 142 -17.80 7.46 -9.16
CA LYS A 142 -17.34 7.08 -10.52
C LYS A 142 -16.31 5.94 -10.48
N ARG A 143 -15.33 6.04 -9.58
CA ARG A 143 -14.33 4.99 -9.36
C ARG A 143 -14.99 3.71 -8.85
N TYR A 144 -15.93 3.83 -7.90
CA TYR A 144 -16.62 2.67 -7.35
C TYR A 144 -17.48 1.92 -8.39
N MET A 145 -18.18 2.67 -9.23
CA MET A 145 -18.99 2.11 -10.31
C MET A 145 -18.11 1.47 -11.39
N GLN A 146 -16.93 2.03 -11.69
CA GLN A 146 -15.96 1.40 -12.59
C GLN A 146 -15.46 0.05 -12.04
N ILE A 147 -15.14 -0.02 -10.74
CA ILE A 147 -14.78 -1.29 -10.08
C ILE A 147 -15.95 -2.29 -10.17
N THR A 148 -17.17 -1.83 -9.92
CA THR A 148 -18.38 -2.66 -10.02
C THR A 148 -18.57 -3.19 -11.45
N LYS A 149 -18.34 -2.36 -12.47
CA LYS A 149 -18.42 -2.74 -13.89
C LYS A 149 -17.43 -3.86 -14.24
N GLU A 150 -16.19 -3.74 -13.77
CA GLU A 150 -15.13 -4.74 -13.99
C GLU A 150 -15.42 -6.07 -13.29
N ILE A 151 -16.03 -6.02 -12.11
CA ILE A 151 -16.36 -7.22 -11.32
C ILE A 151 -17.64 -7.89 -11.83
N ASN A 152 -18.67 -7.11 -12.15
CA ASN A 152 -20.00 -7.60 -12.50
C ASN A 152 -20.80 -6.56 -13.28
N LEU A 153 -20.65 -6.57 -14.61
CA LEU A 153 -21.34 -5.66 -15.54
C LEU A 153 -22.86 -5.62 -15.33
N THR A 154 -23.49 -6.77 -15.04
CA THR A 154 -24.93 -6.81 -14.79
C THR A 154 -25.35 -6.00 -13.57
N ASN A 155 -24.59 -6.09 -12.47
CA ASN A 155 -24.90 -5.32 -11.27
C ASN A 155 -24.59 -3.83 -11.48
N TYR A 156 -23.57 -3.49 -12.26
CA TYR A 156 -23.31 -2.11 -12.67
C TYR A 156 -24.51 -1.52 -13.42
N VAL A 157 -25.02 -2.21 -14.44
CA VAL A 157 -26.18 -1.75 -15.24
C VAL A 157 -27.42 -1.57 -14.36
N ILE A 158 -27.72 -2.55 -13.49
CA ILE A 158 -28.85 -2.45 -12.56
C ILE A 158 -28.69 -1.27 -11.60
N SER A 159 -27.48 -1.03 -11.09
CA SER A 159 -27.23 0.05 -10.14
C SER A 159 -27.37 1.42 -10.79
N GLU A 160 -26.91 1.59 -12.03
CA GLU A 160 -27.19 2.82 -12.79
C GLU A 160 -28.69 2.99 -13.03
N PHE A 161 -29.42 1.92 -13.36
CA PHE A 161 -30.87 1.96 -13.59
C PHE A 161 -31.69 2.27 -12.32
N LEU A 162 -31.28 1.75 -11.16
CA LEU A 162 -31.97 1.93 -9.87
C LEU A 162 -31.41 3.11 -9.05
N HIS A 163 -30.46 3.87 -9.59
CA HIS A 163 -29.72 4.91 -8.89
C HIS A 163 -29.02 4.41 -7.61
N GLY A 164 -28.57 3.15 -7.59
CA GLY A 164 -27.80 2.59 -6.49
C GLY A 164 -26.36 3.15 -6.41
N ALA A 165 -25.60 2.59 -5.48
CA ALA A 165 -24.26 3.00 -5.08
C ALA A 165 -24.23 4.40 -4.41
N GLY A 166 -25.14 4.63 -3.47
CA GLY A 166 -25.19 5.86 -2.67
C GLY A 166 -25.78 7.05 -3.41
N THR A 167 -26.73 6.82 -4.31
CA THR A 167 -27.43 7.89 -5.07
C THR A 167 -28.94 7.76 -5.06
N SER A 168 -29.49 6.76 -4.37
CA SER A 168 -30.92 6.49 -4.43
C SER A 168 -31.73 7.48 -3.60
N GLU A 169 -32.95 7.77 -4.04
CA GLU A 169 -33.90 8.56 -3.26
C GLU A 169 -34.38 7.81 -2.00
N TYR A 170 -34.38 6.48 -2.02
CA TYR A 170 -34.85 5.62 -0.92
C TYR A 170 -33.81 5.45 0.20
N GLU A 171 -32.59 5.94 -0.01
CA GLU A 171 -31.61 6.10 1.06
C GLU A 171 -32.06 7.23 1.98
N THR A 172 -32.26 6.92 3.26
CA THR A 172 -32.63 7.89 4.29
C THR A 172 -31.41 8.60 4.89
N ALA A 173 -30.24 7.96 4.81
CA ALA A 173 -28.92 8.50 5.14
C ALA A 173 -27.82 7.68 4.45
N ARG A 174 -26.59 8.22 4.41
CA ARG A 174 -25.39 7.60 3.83
C ARG A 174 -24.27 7.68 4.87
N LEU A 175 -24.01 6.57 5.56
CA LEU A 175 -22.94 6.49 6.54
C LEU A 175 -21.57 6.39 5.85
N CYS A 176 -20.68 7.31 6.19
CA CYS A 176 -19.35 7.43 5.60
C CYS A 176 -18.36 8.18 6.50
N ASP A 177 -17.06 7.97 6.30
CA ASP A 177 -16.01 8.79 6.91
C ASP A 177 -15.80 10.06 6.08
N MET A 178 -16.46 11.14 6.50
CA MET A 178 -16.45 12.41 5.77
C MET A 178 -15.07 13.08 5.74
N ARG A 179 -14.14 12.68 6.63
CA ARG A 179 -12.76 13.21 6.63
C ARG A 179 -11.96 12.78 5.41
N ASN A 180 -12.37 11.69 4.76
CA ASN A 180 -11.70 11.12 3.59
C ASN A 180 -12.41 11.44 2.27
N PHE A 181 -13.29 12.44 2.27
CA PHE A 181 -13.89 12.94 1.05
C PHE A 181 -12.86 13.62 0.14
N VAL A 182 -13.07 13.50 -1.17
CA VAL A 182 -12.39 14.36 -2.15
C VAL A 182 -12.75 15.81 -1.84
N GLU A 183 -11.75 16.70 -1.92
CA GLU A 183 -11.93 18.12 -1.67
C GLU A 183 -13.08 18.72 -2.47
N GLY A 184 -13.97 19.47 -1.80
CA GLY A 184 -15.14 20.10 -2.39
C GLY A 184 -16.37 19.18 -2.56
N PHE A 185 -16.28 17.89 -2.23
CA PHE A 185 -17.45 17.01 -2.24
C PHE A 185 -18.37 17.26 -1.04
N THR A 186 -19.67 17.31 -1.29
CA THR A 186 -20.73 17.41 -0.27
C THR A 186 -21.91 16.53 -0.66
N ASP A 187 -22.59 15.97 0.33
CA ASP A 187 -23.79 15.15 0.14
C ASP A 187 -24.76 15.42 1.29
N GLU A 188 -26.00 15.81 0.98
CA GLU A 188 -26.99 16.21 1.97
C GLU A 188 -27.47 15.05 2.86
N LYS A 189 -27.32 13.81 2.36
CA LYS A 189 -27.68 12.58 3.10
C LYS A 189 -26.48 11.98 3.82
N ALA A 190 -25.26 12.55 3.66
CA ALA A 190 -24.08 12.01 4.32
C ALA A 190 -24.14 12.22 5.83
N GLU A 191 -23.94 11.12 6.57
CA GLU A 191 -23.80 11.10 8.01
C GLU A 191 -22.40 10.58 8.37
N ASN A 192 -21.66 11.36 9.16
CA ASN A 192 -20.30 10.99 9.52
C ASN A 192 -20.29 9.78 10.48
N PHE A 193 -19.65 8.70 10.06
CA PHE A 193 -19.25 7.61 10.93
C PHE A 193 -17.88 7.08 10.50
N SER A 194 -16.92 7.16 11.42
CA SER A 194 -15.59 6.60 11.25
C SER A 194 -15.37 5.43 12.19
N ILE A 195 -14.93 4.29 11.64
CA ILE A 195 -14.50 3.12 12.42
C ILE A 195 -13.44 3.54 13.46
N TYR A 196 -12.49 4.41 13.09
CA TYR A 196 -11.45 4.85 14.00
C TYR A 196 -12.03 5.60 15.20
N ASP A 197 -12.93 6.56 14.96
CA ASP A 197 -13.50 7.36 16.04
C ASP A 197 -14.40 6.51 16.95
N ALA A 198 -15.18 5.59 16.36
CA ALA A 198 -15.99 4.64 17.12
C ALA A 198 -15.11 3.77 18.02
N LEU A 199 -14.06 3.14 17.48
CA LEU A 199 -13.18 2.27 18.25
C LEU A 199 -12.35 3.03 19.30
N LYS A 200 -11.95 4.27 19.01
CA LYS A 200 -11.10 5.05 19.92
C LYS A 200 -11.87 5.74 21.03
N TYR A 201 -13.03 6.30 20.73
CA TYR A 201 -13.73 7.23 21.62
C TYR A 201 -15.09 6.71 22.09
N GLU A 202 -15.81 5.92 21.28
CA GLU A 202 -17.15 5.45 21.64
C GLU A 202 -17.13 4.09 22.35
N ILE A 203 -16.37 3.13 21.81
CA ILE A 203 -16.30 1.75 22.33
C ILE A 203 -14.87 1.23 22.58
N PRO A 204 -13.97 2.01 23.22
CA PRO A 204 -12.59 1.58 23.47
C PRO A 204 -12.50 0.28 24.29
N GLY A 205 -13.44 0.06 25.23
CA GLY A 205 -13.50 -1.17 26.01
C GLY A 205 -13.83 -2.44 25.21
N ARG A 206 -14.38 -2.30 24.00
CA ARG A 206 -14.71 -3.42 23.09
C ARG A 206 -13.58 -3.72 22.10
N VAL A 207 -12.55 -2.89 22.01
CA VAL A 207 -11.44 -3.11 21.07
C VAL A 207 -10.74 -4.48 21.28
N PRO A 208 -10.44 -4.94 22.51
CA PRO A 208 -9.77 -6.23 22.70
C PRO A 208 -10.55 -7.43 22.14
N GLU A 209 -11.88 -7.46 22.30
CA GLU A 209 -12.69 -8.55 21.76
C GLU A 209 -12.81 -8.49 20.22
N ILE A 210 -12.81 -7.29 19.63
CA ILE A 210 -12.81 -7.11 18.17
C ILE A 210 -11.46 -7.60 17.59
N LEU A 211 -10.34 -7.24 18.22
CA LEU A 211 -9.03 -7.75 17.81
C LEU A 211 -8.95 -9.28 17.91
N ALA A 212 -9.45 -9.86 19.01
CA ALA A 212 -9.55 -11.31 19.18
C ALA A 212 -10.45 -11.97 18.11
N PHE A 213 -11.53 -11.29 17.70
CA PHE A 213 -12.37 -11.74 16.60
C PHE A 213 -11.61 -11.81 15.26
N TYR A 214 -10.66 -10.92 15.02
CA TYR A 214 -9.77 -11.00 13.85
C TYR A 214 -8.52 -11.88 14.08
N GLY A 215 -8.36 -12.44 15.29
CA GLY A 215 -7.20 -13.24 15.66
C GLY A 215 -5.92 -12.42 15.83
N ALA A 216 -6.04 -11.11 15.99
CA ALA A 216 -4.92 -10.22 16.20
C ALA A 216 -4.52 -10.23 17.68
N THR A 217 -3.22 -10.36 17.93
CA THR A 217 -2.63 -10.19 19.26
C THR A 217 -2.06 -8.77 19.35
N PRO A 218 -2.28 -8.03 20.45
CA PRO A 218 -1.67 -6.72 20.61
C PRO A 218 -0.14 -6.78 20.59
N VAL A 219 0.47 -5.83 19.89
CA VAL A 219 1.92 -5.65 19.77
C VAL A 219 2.36 -4.56 20.74
N THR A 220 3.25 -4.90 21.68
CA THR A 220 3.85 -3.90 22.55
C THR A 220 4.96 -3.13 21.83
N VAL A 221 4.84 -1.81 21.78
CA VAL A 221 5.83 -0.89 21.23
C VAL A 221 6.58 -0.22 22.37
N THR A 222 7.92 -0.30 22.35
CA THR A 222 8.78 0.28 23.40
C THR A 222 9.82 1.20 22.77
N LYS A 223 10.32 2.20 23.52
CA LYS A 223 11.38 3.10 23.05
C LYS A 223 12.70 2.39 22.74
N ARG A 224 12.96 1.25 23.40
CA ARG A 224 14.20 0.47 23.21
C ARG A 224 14.18 -0.37 21.93
N LEU A 225 12.99 -0.66 21.43
CA LEU A 225 12.78 -1.50 20.27
C LEU A 225 11.66 -0.91 19.44
N PRO A 226 11.98 0.08 18.60
CA PRO A 226 10.99 0.68 17.72
C PRO A 226 10.43 -0.37 16.76
N VAL A 227 9.20 -0.13 16.29
CA VAL A 227 8.49 -1.06 15.42
C VAL A 227 8.42 -0.49 14.01
N CYS A 228 8.72 -1.36 13.04
CA CYS A 228 8.41 -1.16 11.63
C CYS A 228 7.32 -2.15 11.22
N ILE A 229 6.18 -1.64 10.77
CA ILE A 229 5.15 -2.48 10.15
C ILE A 229 5.37 -2.49 8.64
N TYR A 230 5.61 -3.68 8.08
CA TYR A 230 5.64 -3.92 6.65
C TYR A 230 4.25 -4.38 6.17
N MET A 231 3.61 -3.56 5.36
CA MET A 231 2.31 -3.85 4.75
C MET A 231 2.55 -4.40 3.35
N THR A 232 2.32 -5.70 3.18
CA THR A 232 2.60 -6.38 1.91
C THR A 232 1.53 -6.01 0.88
N GLN A 233 1.88 -6.15 -0.40
CA GLN A 233 0.97 -5.98 -1.51
C GLN A 233 1.02 -7.24 -2.36
N PHE A 234 -0.14 -7.62 -2.93
CA PHE A 234 -0.18 -8.65 -3.95
C PHE A 234 0.11 -8.03 -5.32
N LEU A 235 1.34 -8.17 -5.79
CA LEU A 235 1.84 -7.61 -7.06
C LEU A 235 1.38 -8.53 -8.20
N LYS A 236 0.48 -8.05 -9.06
CA LYS A 236 -0.24 -8.87 -10.05
C LYS A 236 0.25 -8.66 -11.49
N THR A 237 1.30 -7.88 -11.70
CA THR A 237 1.88 -7.64 -13.02
C THR A 237 2.57 -8.90 -13.56
N MET A 238 2.68 -9.03 -14.88
CA MET A 238 3.33 -10.20 -15.48
C MET A 238 4.81 -10.37 -15.08
N ALA A 239 5.47 -9.32 -14.58
CA ALA A 239 6.86 -9.35 -14.13
C ALA A 239 7.05 -9.97 -12.73
N VAL A 240 6.03 -9.89 -11.86
CA VAL A 240 6.09 -10.39 -10.46
C VAL A 240 5.20 -11.63 -10.25
N LYS A 241 4.90 -12.36 -11.33
CA LYS A 241 4.30 -13.70 -11.21
C LYS A 241 5.26 -14.71 -10.58
N ASP A 242 6.54 -14.35 -10.49
CA ASP A 242 7.56 -15.11 -9.79
C ASP A 242 7.56 -14.77 -8.29
N LEU A 243 7.39 -15.80 -7.46
CA LEU A 243 7.46 -15.67 -6.00
C LEU A 243 8.85 -15.21 -5.56
N ASP A 244 9.90 -15.57 -6.32
CA ASP A 244 11.27 -15.18 -6.01
C ASP A 244 11.44 -13.66 -6.14
N VAL A 245 10.84 -13.03 -7.17
CA VAL A 245 10.85 -11.57 -7.32
C VAL A 245 10.09 -10.88 -6.18
N GLN A 246 8.92 -11.41 -5.79
CA GLN A 246 8.17 -10.85 -4.66
C GLN A 246 8.95 -10.96 -3.34
N GLU A 247 9.70 -12.05 -3.15
CA GLU A 247 10.60 -12.27 -2.02
C GLU A 247 11.82 -11.34 -2.08
N GLN A 248 12.46 -11.15 -3.23
CA GLN A 248 13.57 -10.21 -3.43
C GLN A 248 13.16 -8.78 -3.09
N ILE A 249 12.05 -8.27 -3.66
CA ILE A 249 11.52 -6.94 -3.36
C ILE A 249 11.28 -6.80 -1.85
N THR A 250 10.62 -7.80 -1.26
CA THR A 250 10.27 -7.77 0.16
C THR A 250 11.51 -7.77 1.07
N THR A 251 12.49 -8.62 0.79
CA THR A 251 13.72 -8.72 1.60
C THR A 251 14.57 -7.46 1.48
N LEU A 252 14.74 -6.91 0.26
CA LEU A 252 15.47 -5.66 0.02
C LEU A 252 14.85 -4.49 0.75
N LEU A 253 13.52 -4.31 0.66
CA LEU A 253 12.83 -3.24 1.37
C LEU A 253 13.03 -3.35 2.89
N VAL A 254 12.95 -4.55 3.45
CA VAL A 254 13.18 -4.77 4.88
C VAL A 254 14.64 -4.51 5.28
N ASP A 255 15.63 -4.99 4.51
CA ASP A 255 17.05 -4.79 4.81
C ASP A 255 17.46 -3.31 4.77
N TYR A 256 16.89 -2.56 3.83
CA TYR A 256 17.18 -1.13 3.73
C TYR A 256 16.40 -0.28 4.73
N PHE A 257 15.13 -0.60 4.98
CA PHE A 257 14.21 0.31 5.66
C PHE A 257 13.68 -0.21 7.00
N ALA A 258 14.12 -1.36 7.52
CA ALA A 258 13.61 -1.89 8.78
C ALA A 258 14.68 -2.56 9.68
N SER A 259 15.96 -2.46 9.32
CA SER A 259 17.06 -3.16 10.04
C SER A 259 17.28 -2.70 11.48
N ASP A 260 16.83 -1.51 11.84
CA ASP A 260 16.87 -0.90 13.19
C ASP A 260 15.59 -1.15 14.01
N CYS A 261 14.60 -1.87 13.47
CA CYS A 261 13.28 -2.03 14.06
C CYS A 261 12.92 -3.49 14.34
N LYS A 262 12.04 -3.73 15.32
CA LYS A 262 11.25 -4.96 15.35
C LYS A 262 10.30 -4.95 14.16
N LEU A 263 10.39 -5.99 13.33
CA LEU A 263 9.55 -6.14 12.15
C LEU A 263 8.20 -6.76 12.53
N VAL A 264 7.12 -6.11 12.09
CA VAL A 264 5.75 -6.62 12.13
C VAL A 264 5.26 -6.69 10.69
N ILE A 265 4.76 -7.83 10.25
CA ILE A 265 4.31 -8.03 8.86
C ILE A 265 2.79 -8.10 8.85
N LYS A 266 2.16 -7.29 8.01
CA LYS A 266 0.75 -7.38 7.67
C LYS A 266 0.60 -7.89 6.24
N PRO A 267 0.34 -9.20 6.05
CA PRO A 267 0.13 -9.75 4.72
C PRO A 267 -1.12 -9.18 4.05
N HIS A 268 -1.06 -9.00 2.74
CA HIS A 268 -2.24 -8.76 1.91
C HIS A 268 -3.14 -10.01 1.92
N PRO A 269 -4.49 -9.90 1.92
CA PRO A 269 -5.39 -11.06 2.01
C PRO A 269 -5.25 -12.10 0.89
N LYS A 270 -4.73 -11.68 -0.28
CA LYS A 270 -4.46 -12.54 -1.44
C LYS A 270 -3.02 -13.08 -1.50
N ASP A 271 -2.18 -12.66 -0.57
CA ASP A 271 -0.78 -13.06 -0.50
C ASP A 271 -0.68 -14.36 0.31
N ILE A 272 -0.97 -15.47 -0.36
CA ILE A 272 -1.08 -16.81 0.23
C ILE A 272 0.15 -17.68 -0.01
N TRP A 273 1.10 -17.21 -0.84
CA TRP A 273 2.21 -18.01 -1.33
C TRP A 273 3.52 -17.73 -0.61
N LEU A 274 3.78 -16.47 -0.20
CA LEU A 274 4.99 -16.14 0.54
C LEU A 274 4.94 -16.63 1.99
N ASN A 275 5.96 -17.38 2.39
CA ASN A 275 6.12 -17.83 3.76
C ASN A 275 6.95 -16.82 4.58
N TYR A 276 6.29 -15.78 5.09
CA TYR A 276 6.95 -14.76 5.90
C TYR A 276 7.63 -15.27 7.17
N ARG A 277 7.17 -16.40 7.75
CA ARG A 277 7.85 -17.00 8.91
C ARG A 277 9.21 -17.56 8.53
N ARG A 278 9.33 -18.10 7.31
CA ARG A 278 10.60 -18.58 6.75
C ARG A 278 11.54 -17.41 6.43
N ILE A 279 11.01 -16.38 5.76
CA ILE A 279 11.81 -15.23 5.31
C ILE A 279 12.28 -14.39 6.50
N PHE A 280 11.39 -14.17 7.49
CA PHE A 280 11.64 -13.31 8.65
C PHE A 280 11.34 -14.06 9.96
N PRO A 281 12.21 -14.95 10.43
CA PRO A 281 11.94 -15.80 11.60
C PRO A 281 11.70 -15.03 12.91
N GLY A 282 12.23 -13.81 13.02
CA GLY A 282 12.02 -12.94 14.18
C GLY A 282 10.84 -11.96 14.06
N ALA A 283 10.11 -11.98 12.94
CA ALA A 283 9.02 -11.04 12.72
C ALA A 283 7.71 -11.51 13.36
N GLU A 284 6.91 -10.55 13.81
CA GLU A 284 5.54 -10.81 14.22
C GLU A 284 4.61 -10.69 13.01
N ILE A 285 3.87 -11.75 12.69
CA ILE A 285 3.02 -11.78 11.50
C ILE A 285 1.57 -11.64 11.93
N LEU A 286 0.95 -10.55 11.52
CA LEU A 286 -0.46 -10.28 11.77
C LEU A 286 -1.35 -11.17 10.90
N PRO A 287 -2.59 -11.46 11.33
CA PRO A 287 -3.54 -12.20 10.51
C PRO A 287 -3.76 -11.54 9.14
N CYS A 288 -3.70 -12.32 8.06
CA CYS A 288 -3.84 -11.80 6.69
C CYS A 288 -5.19 -11.09 6.45
N ARG A 289 -6.25 -11.52 7.16
CA ARG A 289 -7.61 -10.97 7.06
C ARG A 289 -7.94 -9.89 8.09
N LEU A 290 -6.98 -9.47 8.91
CA LEU A 290 -7.14 -8.31 9.77
C LEU A 290 -7.33 -7.08 8.87
N ASN A 291 -8.39 -6.31 9.10
CA ASN A 291 -8.67 -5.06 8.41
C ASN A 291 -7.61 -3.99 8.76
N ALA A 292 -7.27 -3.14 7.79
CA ALA A 292 -6.24 -2.11 7.99
C ALA A 292 -6.65 -1.07 9.04
N GLU A 293 -7.95 -0.80 9.16
CA GLU A 293 -8.54 0.14 10.13
C GLU A 293 -8.34 -0.29 11.59
N LEU A 294 -8.06 -1.58 11.83
CA LEU A 294 -7.74 -2.11 13.16
C LEU A 294 -6.27 -1.96 13.53
N LEU A 295 -5.38 -1.71 12.56
CA LEU A 295 -3.94 -1.69 12.80
C LEU A 295 -3.52 -0.66 13.87
N PRO A 296 -4.05 0.58 13.93
CA PRO A 296 -3.70 1.52 14.98
C PRO A 296 -3.99 1.00 16.40
N PHE A 297 -4.95 0.08 16.53
CA PHE A 297 -5.38 -0.50 17.80
C PHE A 297 -4.62 -1.79 18.17
N VAL A 298 -3.89 -2.38 17.21
CA VAL A 298 -3.02 -3.53 17.48
C VAL A 298 -1.82 -3.10 18.33
N PHE A 299 -1.32 -1.88 18.14
CA PHE A 299 -0.09 -1.42 18.78
C PHE A 299 -0.39 -0.63 20.06
N SER A 300 0.42 -0.83 21.10
CA SER A 300 0.28 -0.07 22.36
C SER A 300 0.61 1.42 22.23
N HIS A 301 1.43 1.80 21.23
CA HIS A 301 1.88 3.17 20.95
C HIS A 301 2.13 3.33 19.44
N PRO A 302 2.21 4.58 18.92
CA PRO A 302 2.62 4.84 17.53
C PRO A 302 3.87 4.08 17.13
N VAL A 303 3.87 3.52 15.92
CA VAL A 303 5.02 2.79 15.38
C VAL A 303 6.08 3.78 14.91
N GLN A 304 7.34 3.37 14.88
CA GLN A 304 8.37 4.23 14.30
C GLN A 304 8.17 4.34 12.79
N ARG A 305 7.86 3.21 12.13
CA ARG A 305 7.87 3.16 10.68
C ARG A 305 6.72 2.34 10.11
N VAL A 306 6.16 2.83 9.01
CA VAL A 306 5.32 2.04 8.10
C VAL A 306 6.05 1.92 6.77
N LEU A 307 6.19 0.69 6.28
CA LEU A 307 6.87 0.36 5.04
C LEU A 307 5.91 -0.39 4.11
N THR A 308 5.87 -0.04 2.84
CA THR A 308 5.14 -0.80 1.83
C THR A 308 5.74 -0.63 0.44
N ALA A 309 5.68 -1.70 -0.36
CA ALA A 309 6.00 -1.65 -1.79
C ALA A 309 5.00 -0.77 -2.57
N SER A 310 3.69 -0.88 -2.28
CA SER A 310 2.64 -0.11 -2.98
C SER A 310 1.24 -0.28 -2.38
N SER A 311 1.13 -0.63 -1.09
CA SER A 311 -0.18 -0.80 -0.43
C SER A 311 -0.87 0.53 -0.17
N THR A 312 -2.11 0.67 -0.62
CA THR A 312 -2.93 1.87 -0.34
C THR A 312 -3.35 1.97 1.12
N SER A 313 -3.36 0.87 1.86
CA SER A 313 -3.70 0.83 3.28
C SER A 313 -2.70 1.59 4.17
N VAL A 314 -1.55 2.01 3.63
CA VAL A 314 -0.58 2.88 4.31
C VAL A 314 -1.21 4.19 4.79
N GLY A 315 -2.20 4.72 4.07
CA GLY A 315 -2.87 5.97 4.42
C GLY A 315 -3.54 5.92 5.80
N GLY A 316 -4.13 4.78 6.17
CA GLY A 316 -4.74 4.60 7.49
C GLY A 316 -3.74 4.49 8.65
N MET A 317 -2.49 4.08 8.35
CA MET A 317 -1.43 3.93 9.34
C MET A 317 -0.52 5.15 9.44
N ALA A 318 -0.45 5.99 8.39
CA ALA A 318 0.41 7.17 8.35
C ALA A 318 0.22 8.12 9.56
N PRO A 319 -1.01 8.41 10.04
CA PRO A 319 -1.21 9.24 11.24
C PRO A 319 -0.70 8.61 12.54
N PHE A 320 -0.41 7.30 12.53
CA PHE A 320 0.03 6.53 13.68
C PHE A 320 1.50 6.07 13.55
N ALA A 321 2.26 6.70 12.66
CA ALA A 321 3.67 6.38 12.39
C ALA A 321 4.55 7.62 12.50
N GLY A 322 5.79 7.46 13.00
CA GLY A 322 6.79 8.52 12.94
C GLY A 322 7.31 8.75 11.52
N GLU A 323 7.46 7.68 10.75
CA GLU A 323 7.96 7.69 9.39
C GLU A 323 7.12 6.79 8.49
N VAL A 324 6.86 7.26 7.27
CA VAL A 324 6.24 6.47 6.21
C VAL A 324 7.21 6.33 5.04
N TYR A 325 7.33 5.10 4.53
CA TYR A 325 8.06 4.72 3.33
C TYR A 325 7.11 3.94 2.43
N ALA A 326 6.44 4.65 1.52
CA ALA A 326 5.45 4.09 0.60
C ALA A 326 5.97 4.19 -0.83
N PHE A 327 6.37 3.07 -1.39
CA PHE A 327 6.84 3.00 -2.77
C PHE A 327 5.65 2.98 -3.75
N THR A 328 5.96 3.07 -5.04
CA THR A 328 4.99 3.00 -6.13
C THR A 328 5.16 1.70 -6.89
N THR A 329 4.27 1.42 -7.85
CA THR A 329 4.37 0.24 -8.73
C THR A 329 5.67 0.17 -9.53
N GLU A 330 6.43 1.27 -9.63
CA GLU A 330 7.76 1.30 -10.25
C GLU A 330 8.77 0.38 -9.55
N ILE A 331 8.54 0.05 -8.27
CA ILE A 331 9.40 -0.89 -7.55
C ILE A 331 9.34 -2.30 -8.14
N GLU A 332 8.23 -2.67 -8.79
CA GLU A 332 8.03 -4.00 -9.37
C GLU A 332 9.00 -4.31 -10.51
N THR A 333 9.49 -3.27 -11.20
CA THR A 333 10.41 -3.39 -12.34
C THR A 333 11.77 -2.72 -12.09
N GLY A 334 11.92 -1.99 -10.98
CA GLY A 334 13.11 -1.20 -10.68
C GLY A 334 13.81 -1.54 -9.36
N TYR A 335 13.42 -2.62 -8.66
CA TYR A 335 13.93 -2.91 -7.32
C TYR A 335 15.44 -3.16 -7.25
N GLU A 336 16.07 -3.70 -8.30
CA GLU A 336 17.52 -3.91 -8.33
C GLU A 336 18.27 -2.57 -8.25
N ARG A 337 17.69 -1.48 -8.75
CA ARG A 337 18.29 -0.14 -8.67
C ARG A 337 18.30 0.43 -7.25
N LEU A 338 17.65 -0.21 -6.27
CA LEU A 338 17.71 0.22 -4.87
C LEU A 338 19.15 0.27 -4.34
N HIS A 339 20.04 -0.63 -4.79
CA HIS A 339 21.46 -0.60 -4.44
C HIS A 339 22.12 0.71 -4.90
N ALA A 340 21.92 1.10 -6.17
CA ALA A 340 22.44 2.35 -6.71
C ALA A 340 21.86 3.57 -5.98
N TYR A 341 20.56 3.59 -5.66
CA TYR A 341 19.97 4.70 -4.91
C TYR A 341 20.46 4.80 -3.47
N TYR A 342 20.72 3.67 -2.82
CA TYR A 342 21.37 3.66 -1.51
C TYR A 342 22.76 4.28 -1.57
N VAL A 343 23.58 3.86 -2.55
CA VAL A 343 24.94 4.37 -2.75
C VAL A 343 24.90 5.86 -3.08
N ALA A 344 23.98 6.28 -3.95
CA ALA A 344 23.76 7.68 -4.29
C ALA A 344 23.45 8.52 -3.04
N ALA A 345 22.49 8.11 -2.22
CA ALA A 345 22.16 8.82 -0.99
C ALA A 345 23.31 8.83 0.01
N PHE A 346 24.10 7.75 0.09
CA PHE A 346 25.29 7.69 0.92
C PHE A 346 26.39 8.66 0.47
N LEU A 347 26.64 8.77 -0.84
CA LEU A 347 27.58 9.76 -1.40
C LEU A 347 27.11 11.19 -1.12
N LEU A 348 25.80 11.46 -1.27
CA LEU A 348 25.22 12.75 -0.96
C LEU A 348 25.33 13.10 0.54
N LEU A 349 25.11 12.14 1.44
CA LEU A 349 25.35 12.32 2.88
C LEU A 349 26.80 12.73 3.14
N LYS A 350 27.74 12.02 2.54
CA LYS A 350 29.18 12.32 2.67
C LYS A 350 29.49 13.72 2.17
N LEU A 351 28.93 14.12 1.02
CA LEU A 351 29.15 15.44 0.43
C LEU A 351 28.65 16.54 1.35
N ALA A 352 27.41 16.42 1.81
CA ALA A 352 26.80 17.39 2.70
C ALA A 352 27.56 17.52 4.04
N THR A 353 28.05 16.40 4.58
CA THR A 353 28.85 16.38 5.81
C THR A 353 30.22 17.04 5.60
N SER A 354 30.85 16.81 4.44
CA SER A 354 32.16 17.39 4.12
C SER A 354 32.09 18.92 4.00
N GLU A 355 30.99 19.42 3.46
CA GLU A 355 30.76 20.85 3.21
C GLU A 355 30.04 21.54 4.37
N ASP A 356 29.65 20.79 5.41
CA ASP A 356 28.80 21.24 6.52
C ASP A 356 27.58 22.06 6.04
N THR A 357 26.99 21.65 4.91
CA THR A 357 26.00 22.43 4.17
C THR A 357 24.90 21.52 3.62
N PRO A 358 23.60 21.87 3.79
CA PRO A 358 22.50 21.15 3.15
C PRO A 358 22.59 21.16 1.62
N LEU A 359 22.06 20.12 0.98
CA LEU A 359 22.04 20.01 -0.47
C LEU A 359 20.75 20.58 -1.06
N ALA A 360 20.86 21.23 -2.22
CA ALA A 360 19.73 21.63 -3.06
C ALA A 360 19.70 20.75 -4.31
N LEU A 361 18.80 19.75 -4.32
CA LEU A 361 18.76 18.72 -5.35
C LEU A 361 17.92 19.14 -6.56
N THR A 362 18.45 18.90 -7.76
CA THR A 362 17.68 18.84 -9.02
C THR A 362 17.73 17.40 -9.52
N LEU A 363 16.60 16.79 -9.84
CA LEU A 363 16.52 15.38 -10.25
C LEU A 363 16.06 15.25 -11.69
N SER A 364 16.71 14.41 -12.49
CA SER A 364 16.29 14.05 -13.85
C SER A 364 16.52 12.57 -14.12
N GLU A 365 15.64 11.91 -14.88
CA GLU A 365 15.81 10.50 -15.30
C GLU A 365 16.14 9.51 -14.16
N VAL A 366 15.63 9.77 -12.95
CA VAL A 366 15.78 8.93 -11.76
C VAL A 366 14.42 8.70 -11.10
N GLN A 367 14.27 7.55 -10.42
CA GLN A 367 13.06 7.24 -9.66
C GLN A 367 13.06 8.01 -8.35
N GLN A 368 12.43 9.19 -8.36
CA GLN A 368 12.49 10.16 -7.27
C GLN A 368 12.05 9.58 -5.93
N THR A 369 10.95 8.82 -5.90
CA THR A 369 10.44 8.20 -4.67
C THR A 369 11.47 7.29 -4.01
N GLN A 370 12.18 6.46 -4.79
CA GLN A 370 13.18 5.54 -4.25
C GLN A 370 14.38 6.30 -3.66
N LEU A 371 14.90 7.28 -4.40
CA LEU A 371 16.02 8.10 -3.93
C LEU A 371 15.64 8.88 -2.68
N TYR A 372 14.47 9.54 -2.65
CA TYR A 372 14.02 10.31 -1.50
C TYR A 372 13.83 9.47 -0.24
N HIS A 373 13.38 8.23 -0.36
CA HIS A 373 13.33 7.31 0.79
C HIS A 373 14.73 7.06 1.37
N PHE A 374 15.74 6.84 0.53
CA PHE A 374 17.11 6.67 1.00
C PHE A 374 17.70 7.94 1.60
N LEU A 375 17.46 9.09 0.98
CA LEU A 375 17.86 10.39 1.51
C LEU A 375 17.26 10.62 2.90
N LYS A 376 15.98 10.26 3.08
CA LYS A 376 15.27 10.38 4.36
C LYS A 376 15.84 9.45 5.43
N ILE A 377 16.01 8.15 5.15
CA ILE A 377 16.46 7.18 6.16
C ILE A 377 17.94 7.33 6.53
N LEU A 378 18.75 7.86 5.62
CA LEU A 378 20.14 8.23 5.90
C LEU A 378 20.28 9.64 6.49
N HIS A 379 19.16 10.35 6.70
CA HIS A 379 19.12 11.72 7.21
C HIS A 379 20.02 12.69 6.42
N VAL A 380 20.00 12.60 5.09
CA VAL A 380 20.74 13.52 4.22
C VAL A 380 20.13 14.92 4.35
N PRO A 381 20.91 15.95 4.72
CA PRO A 381 20.38 17.30 4.91
C PRO A 381 20.07 17.93 3.54
N ILE A 382 18.78 18.20 3.28
CA ILE A 382 18.30 18.76 2.02
C ILE A 382 17.47 20.01 2.30
N GLN A 383 17.71 21.09 1.54
CA GLN A 383 16.98 22.34 1.64
C GLN A 383 16.81 23.00 0.26
N ALA A 384 15.84 23.90 0.13
CA ALA A 384 15.62 24.65 -1.11
C ALA A 384 16.80 25.57 -1.48
N ARG A 385 17.55 26.04 -0.47
CA ARG A 385 18.79 26.82 -0.63
C ARG A 385 19.90 26.04 0.04
N GLY A 386 20.91 25.65 -0.73
CA GLY A 386 21.99 24.78 -0.29
C GLY A 386 23.00 24.59 -1.41
N LEU A 387 23.95 23.67 -1.22
CA LEU A 387 24.89 23.30 -2.26
C LEU A 387 24.13 22.66 -3.43
N PRO A 388 24.18 23.23 -4.65
CA PRO A 388 23.40 22.70 -5.76
C PRO A 388 24.00 21.38 -6.24
N VAL A 389 23.15 20.35 -6.31
CA VAL A 389 23.50 19.03 -6.84
C VAL A 389 22.46 18.59 -7.87
N TYR A 390 22.91 18.27 -9.07
CA TYR A 390 22.10 17.67 -10.12
C TYR A 390 22.29 16.15 -10.11
N VAL A 391 21.24 15.41 -9.80
CA VAL A 391 21.25 13.94 -9.79
C VAL A 391 20.55 13.45 -11.04
N THR A 392 21.25 12.66 -11.86
CA THR A 392 20.71 12.22 -13.16
C THR A 392 21.10 10.79 -13.51
N GLY A 393 20.22 10.12 -14.25
CA GLY A 393 20.53 8.86 -14.96
C GLY A 393 21.05 9.08 -16.38
N ASN A 394 21.05 10.32 -16.87
CA ASN A 394 21.44 10.66 -18.24
C ASN A 394 22.95 10.92 -18.35
N PRO A 395 23.70 10.10 -19.11
CA PRO A 395 25.14 10.30 -19.29
C PRO A 395 25.49 11.46 -20.25
N ALA A 396 24.53 12.00 -20.99
CA ALA A 396 24.71 13.10 -21.95
C ALA A 396 24.58 14.48 -21.25
N LEU A 397 25.58 14.82 -20.42
CA LEU A 397 25.64 16.10 -19.72
C LEU A 397 25.99 17.27 -20.66
N GLN A 398 25.40 18.44 -20.42
CA GLN A 398 25.66 19.69 -21.15
C GLN A 398 26.57 20.63 -20.33
N GLU A 399 27.22 21.60 -20.99
CA GLU A 399 28.07 22.59 -20.30
C GLU A 399 27.37 23.31 -19.14
N ALA A 400 26.07 23.62 -19.31
CA ALA A 400 25.27 24.29 -18.29
C ALA A 400 25.10 23.44 -17.01
N ASP A 401 25.16 22.12 -17.10
CA ASP A 401 24.99 21.22 -15.95
C ASP A 401 26.18 21.31 -14.98
N PHE A 402 27.39 21.60 -15.50
CA PHE A 402 28.62 21.70 -14.71
C PHE A 402 28.68 22.94 -13.81
N GLN A 403 27.70 23.85 -13.91
CA GLN A 403 27.51 24.92 -12.92
C GLN A 403 27.12 24.37 -11.53
N LYS A 404 26.68 23.11 -11.45
CA LYS A 404 26.32 22.41 -10.22
C LYS A 404 27.34 21.30 -9.91
N ASN A 405 27.20 20.69 -8.75
CA ASN A 405 27.73 19.35 -8.53
C ASN A 405 26.84 18.36 -9.24
N ILE A 406 27.39 17.27 -9.77
CA ILE A 406 26.61 16.30 -10.54
C ILE A 406 26.82 14.92 -9.94
N LEU A 407 25.72 14.20 -9.66
CA LEU A 407 25.75 12.79 -9.33
C LEU A 407 25.09 12.01 -10.46
N LEU A 408 25.90 11.31 -11.24
CA LEU A 408 25.46 10.47 -12.34
C LEU A 408 25.32 9.01 -11.86
N LEU A 409 24.14 8.44 -12.08
CA LEU A 409 23.85 7.03 -11.84
C LEU A 409 23.91 6.30 -13.17
N VAL A 410 24.99 5.54 -13.43
CA VAL A 410 25.08 4.70 -14.63
C VAL A 410 24.55 3.31 -14.25
N GLY A 411 23.57 2.85 -15.02
CA GLY A 411 22.96 1.53 -14.85
C GLY A 411 23.91 0.40 -15.23
N ASP A 412 23.46 -0.82 -14.98
CA ASP A 412 24.17 -2.09 -15.20
C ASP A 412 24.55 -2.28 -16.69
N SER A 413 25.68 -1.72 -17.09
CA SER A 413 26.41 -2.10 -18.29
C SER A 413 27.84 -2.42 -17.87
N GLY A 414 28.17 -3.71 -17.91
CA GLY A 414 29.46 -4.25 -17.48
C GLY A 414 30.63 -3.47 -18.06
N GLU A 415 31.70 -3.31 -17.27
CA GLU A 415 32.95 -2.61 -17.60
C GLU A 415 32.86 -1.56 -18.72
N GLU A 416 31.88 -0.63 -18.65
CA GLU A 416 31.99 0.59 -19.43
C GLU A 416 33.12 1.41 -18.81
N SER A 417 34.32 1.23 -19.35
CA SER A 417 35.48 2.09 -19.09
C SER A 417 35.03 3.54 -19.13
N LEU A 418 35.31 4.35 -18.10
CA LEU A 418 34.98 5.78 -18.03
C LEU A 418 35.30 6.58 -19.31
N THR A 419 36.21 6.08 -20.15
CA THR A 419 36.53 6.64 -21.48
C THR A 419 35.39 6.59 -22.50
N SER A 420 34.35 5.78 -22.30
CA SER A 420 33.12 5.78 -23.10
C SER A 420 32.10 6.82 -22.62
N LEU A 421 32.27 7.37 -21.41
CA LEU A 421 31.30 8.31 -20.85
C LEU A 421 31.45 9.68 -21.53
N PRO A 422 30.40 10.16 -22.23
CA PRO A 422 30.48 11.33 -23.10
C PRO A 422 30.95 12.61 -22.41
N PHE A 423 30.69 12.75 -21.10
CA PHE A 423 30.97 13.97 -20.35
C PHE A 423 32.44 14.14 -19.93
N THR A 424 33.27 13.08 -20.01
CA THR A 424 34.67 13.14 -19.55
C THR A 424 35.56 14.02 -20.45
N THR A 425 35.19 14.19 -21.71
CA THR A 425 35.85 15.08 -22.68
C THR A 425 35.51 16.55 -22.44
N CYS A 426 34.37 16.84 -21.83
CA CYS A 426 33.86 18.18 -21.54
C CYS A 426 34.07 18.62 -20.08
N LEU A 427 34.77 17.82 -19.26
CA LEU A 427 34.96 18.11 -17.85
C LEU A 427 35.77 19.41 -17.63
N PRO A 428 35.21 20.43 -16.94
CA PRO A 428 35.94 21.66 -16.64
C PRO A 428 37.21 21.42 -15.80
N PRO A 429 38.26 22.25 -15.97
CA PRO A 429 39.57 22.03 -15.32
C PRO A 429 39.55 22.21 -13.79
N ASP A 430 38.55 22.89 -13.25
CA ASP A 430 38.31 23.11 -11.82
C ASP A 430 37.48 21.99 -11.17
N LYS A 431 36.95 21.04 -11.96
CA LYS A 431 36.18 19.90 -11.48
C LYS A 431 37.05 18.65 -11.29
N SER A 432 36.58 17.77 -10.42
CA SER A 432 37.12 16.44 -10.16
C SER A 432 35.99 15.42 -10.12
N ILE A 433 36.32 14.17 -10.41
CA ILE A 433 35.38 13.05 -10.40
C ILE A 433 35.75 12.12 -9.25
N ILE A 434 34.78 11.80 -8.41
CA ILE A 434 34.82 10.66 -7.50
C ILE A 434 34.04 9.53 -8.18
N TRP A 435 34.71 8.41 -8.41
CA TRP A 435 34.07 7.19 -8.89
C TRP A 435 33.73 6.34 -7.68
N ALA A 436 32.47 5.90 -7.59
CA ALA A 436 32.01 4.93 -6.62
C ALA A 436 31.55 3.66 -7.34
N HIS A 437 32.20 2.56 -7.00
CA HIS A 437 31.82 1.22 -7.42
C HIS A 437 31.06 0.54 -6.29
N ALA A 438 29.91 -0.04 -6.60
CA ALA A 438 29.12 -0.79 -5.65
C ALA A 438 28.84 -2.17 -6.20
N GLU A 439 29.15 -3.20 -5.43
CA GLU A 439 29.06 -4.59 -5.84
C GLU A 439 28.17 -5.35 -4.85
N VAL A 440 27.16 -6.03 -5.37
CA VAL A 440 26.32 -6.93 -4.60
C VAL A 440 26.93 -8.32 -4.68
N CYS A 441 27.41 -8.83 -3.56
CA CYS A 441 27.93 -10.18 -3.45
C CYS A 441 26.89 -11.06 -2.75
N PRO A 442 26.15 -11.92 -3.47
CA PRO A 442 25.18 -12.83 -2.86
C PRO A 442 25.87 -13.92 -2.03
N GLU A 443 25.27 -14.29 -0.92
CA GLU A 443 25.68 -15.42 -0.08
C GLU A 443 24.86 -16.68 -0.41
N GLU A 444 25.21 -17.82 0.18
CA GLU A 444 24.53 -19.08 -0.05
C GLU A 444 23.01 -18.98 0.24
N GLY A 445 22.21 -19.34 -0.76
CA GLY A 445 20.75 -19.31 -0.69
C GLY A 445 20.15 -17.90 -0.72
N SER A 446 20.90 -16.90 -1.21
CA SER A 446 20.35 -15.63 -1.70
C SER A 446 19.54 -15.85 -2.97
N LEU A 447 18.52 -15.02 -3.17
CA LEU A 447 17.81 -14.91 -4.45
C LEU A 447 18.40 -13.82 -5.34
N LEU A 448 19.32 -12.99 -4.84
CA LEU A 448 19.96 -11.94 -5.64
C LEU A 448 21.04 -12.53 -6.53
N THR A 449 21.29 -11.87 -7.65
CA THR A 449 22.43 -12.14 -8.53
C THR A 449 23.55 -11.15 -8.25
N GLU A 450 24.77 -11.57 -8.57
CA GLU A 450 25.93 -10.68 -8.56
C GLU A 450 25.70 -9.57 -9.57
N THR A 451 25.72 -8.34 -9.09
CA THR A 451 25.43 -7.13 -9.86
C THR A 451 26.33 -6.01 -9.38
N SER A 452 26.70 -5.13 -10.29
CA SER A 452 27.59 -4.01 -9.97
C SER A 452 27.05 -2.70 -10.51
N TYR A 453 27.32 -1.61 -9.80
CA TYR A 453 26.83 -0.28 -10.11
C TYR A 453 27.99 0.71 -10.08
N ASN A 454 28.06 1.57 -11.08
CA ASN A 454 29.03 2.64 -11.16
C ASN A 454 28.34 3.99 -11.03
N LEU A 455 28.76 4.77 -10.04
CA LEU A 455 28.28 6.12 -9.81
C LEU A 455 29.44 7.10 -9.94
N TYR A 456 29.15 8.28 -10.50
CA TYR A 456 30.14 9.33 -10.70
C TYR A 456 29.67 10.62 -10.06
N LEU A 457 30.42 11.09 -9.07
CA LEU A 457 30.19 12.36 -8.41
C LEU A 457 31.20 13.39 -8.94
N VAL A 458 30.71 14.34 -9.72
CA VAL A 458 31.47 15.47 -10.26
C VAL A 458 31.32 16.66 -9.32
N ILE A 459 32.44 17.09 -8.74
CA ILE A 459 32.50 18.16 -7.74
C ILE A 459 33.61 19.15 -8.06
N GLU A 460 33.61 20.31 -7.42
CA GLU A 460 34.74 21.24 -7.52
C GLU A 460 35.96 20.69 -6.78
N LYS A 461 37.16 20.93 -7.31
CA LYS A 461 38.43 20.49 -6.69
C LYS A 461 38.58 20.98 -5.24
N LYS A 462 38.04 22.15 -4.92
CA LYS A 462 38.06 22.72 -3.55
C LYS A 462 37.24 21.90 -2.55
N GLN A 463 36.38 21.00 -3.03
CA GLN A 463 35.48 20.17 -2.22
C GLN A 463 36.05 18.77 -1.97
N LEU A 464 37.30 18.50 -2.40
CA LEU A 464 38.01 17.24 -2.14
C LEU A 464 38.56 17.12 -0.71
N HIS A 465 38.27 18.08 0.17
CA HIS A 465 38.72 18.07 1.56
C HIS A 465 37.70 17.32 2.44
N GLY A 466 38.11 16.26 3.14
CA GLY A 466 37.26 15.55 4.10
C GLY A 466 37.20 14.01 3.90
N PRO A 467 36.16 13.31 4.41
CA PRO A 467 36.00 11.85 4.30
C PRO A 467 35.49 11.38 2.93
N LEU A 468 35.30 12.31 1.99
CA LEU A 468 34.79 12.06 0.64
C LEU A 468 35.71 11.30 -0.33
N PRO A 469 37.03 11.53 -0.35
CA PRO A 469 37.82 11.23 -1.55
C PRO A 469 38.14 9.75 -1.73
N VAL A 470 38.27 8.99 -0.64
CA VAL A 470 38.54 7.55 -0.68
C VAL A 470 37.90 6.86 0.52
N PHE A 471 37.00 5.89 0.27
CA PHE A 471 36.48 5.03 1.33
C PHE A 471 36.11 3.65 0.79
N CYS A 472 36.14 2.66 1.68
CA CYS A 472 35.57 1.34 1.44
C CYS A 472 34.62 1.02 2.60
N THR A 473 33.40 0.63 2.29
CA THR A 473 32.40 0.24 3.29
C THR A 473 31.59 -0.95 2.80
N LYS A 474 30.98 -1.67 3.73
CA LYS A 474 30.12 -2.82 3.44
C LYS A 474 28.79 -2.65 4.16
N ARG A 475 27.70 -3.01 3.49
CA ARG A 475 26.38 -3.14 4.09
C ARG A 475 25.92 -4.59 3.97
N VAL A 476 25.63 -5.20 5.11
CA VAL A 476 25.03 -6.53 5.16
C VAL A 476 23.53 -6.40 4.90
N LEU A 477 23.03 -7.15 3.92
CA LEU A 477 21.61 -7.31 3.59
C LEU A 477 21.19 -8.68 4.13
N ARG A 478 20.76 -8.68 5.40
CA ARG A 478 20.58 -9.90 6.19
C ARG A 478 19.53 -10.83 5.60
N TYR A 479 18.40 -10.29 5.16
CA TYR A 479 17.27 -11.08 4.68
C TYR A 479 17.41 -11.44 3.21
N SER A 480 18.03 -10.56 2.41
CA SER A 480 18.44 -10.87 1.04
C SER A 480 19.67 -11.77 0.98
N LYS A 481 20.36 -12.01 2.12
CA LYS A 481 21.60 -12.81 2.23
C LYS A 481 22.66 -12.35 1.23
N ALA A 482 23.01 -11.08 1.30
CA ALA A 482 24.02 -10.51 0.42
C ALA A 482 24.81 -9.43 1.17
N VAL A 483 25.98 -9.10 0.63
CA VAL A 483 26.77 -7.97 1.10
C VAL A 483 26.91 -6.98 -0.05
N LEU A 484 26.50 -5.73 0.18
CA LEU A 484 26.80 -4.62 -0.72
C LEU A 484 28.13 -4.02 -0.31
N SER A 485 29.16 -4.23 -1.12
CA SER A 485 30.46 -3.58 -0.98
C SER A 485 30.45 -2.27 -1.76
N ILE A 486 30.98 -1.20 -1.18
CA ILE A 486 31.07 0.12 -1.80
C ILE A 486 32.51 0.61 -1.68
N GLU A 487 33.14 0.86 -2.82
CA GLU A 487 34.45 1.47 -2.94
C GLU A 487 34.30 2.83 -3.63
N ALA A 488 34.86 3.88 -3.06
CA ALA A 488 34.95 5.19 -3.70
C ALA A 488 36.40 5.64 -3.76
N LYS A 489 36.81 6.23 -4.90
CA LYS A 489 38.14 6.83 -5.08
C LYS A 489 38.09 8.05 -6.00
N ILE A 490 39.05 8.96 -5.82
CA ILE A 490 39.28 10.06 -6.77
C ILE A 490 39.75 9.46 -8.09
N PHE A 491 39.07 9.80 -9.18
CA PHE A 491 39.50 9.45 -10.51
C PHE A 491 40.64 10.38 -10.95
N SER A 492 41.85 9.85 -11.17
CA SER A 492 42.97 10.61 -11.73
C SER A 492 43.09 10.34 -13.23
N LYS A 493 43.16 11.40 -14.06
CA LYS A 493 43.40 11.27 -15.52
C LYS A 493 44.72 10.53 -15.85
N THR A 494 45.61 10.39 -14.87
CA THR A 494 46.95 9.80 -14.94
C THR A 494 47.01 8.27 -14.77
N GLU A 495 45.94 7.57 -14.37
CA GLU A 495 45.91 6.09 -14.35
C GLU A 495 45.91 5.45 -15.76
N LYS A 496 46.13 6.26 -16.81
CA LYS A 496 46.09 5.89 -18.23
C LYS A 496 47.43 5.40 -18.79
N GLU A 497 48.55 5.54 -18.07
CA GLU A 497 49.86 5.16 -18.62
C GLU A 497 50.36 3.79 -18.14
N SER A 498 49.74 3.21 -17.10
CA SER A 498 50.23 1.95 -16.50
C SER A 498 49.51 0.69 -16.97
N ARG A 499 48.32 0.82 -17.60
CA ARG A 499 47.52 -0.35 -18.04
C ARG A 499 47.56 -0.62 -19.54
N THR A 500 48.15 0.27 -20.34
CA THR A 500 48.42 0.07 -21.78
C THR A 500 49.85 -0.42 -22.06
N ALA A 501 50.63 -0.72 -21.01
CA ALA A 501 52.03 -1.16 -21.10
C ALA A 501 52.28 -2.55 -20.46
N LEU A 502 51.25 -3.41 -20.38
CA LEU A 502 51.38 -4.83 -20.02
C LEU A 502 50.65 -5.72 -21.02
#